data_AF-A0A4U5UV40-F1
#
_entry.id   AF-A0A4U5UV40-F1
#
_cell.length_a   1.000
_cell.length_b   1.000
_cell.length_c   1.000
_cell.angle_alpha   90.00
_cell.angle_beta   90.00
_cell.angle_gamma   90.00
#
_symmetry.space_group_name_H-M   'P 1'
#
loop_
_entity.id
_entity.type
_entity.pdbx_description
1 polymer ?
#
loop_
_entity_poly.entity_id
_entity_poly.type
_entity_poly.pdbx_seq_one_letter_code
_entity_poly.pdbx_strand_id
1 'polypeptide(L)'
;MLIKEYRIPMPMSVEEYRIAQLYMIQKKSREESCGEGSGVEILENKPYTDGPGGTGQYTHKVYHIGMHIPSWFRSILPKAALRVEEESWNAYPYTRTRYTCPFVEKFSIDIETYYKPDTGNQADVFNMSAAEKRQRTIGETIWYQS
;
A
#
# COMPACT_ATOMS: atom_id res chain seq x y z
N MET A 1 -8.47 -8.33 -13.58
CA MET A 1 -7.47 -7.64 -12.73
C MET A 1 -7.12 -6.35 -13.42
N LEU A 2 -7.15 -5.21 -12.71
CA LEU A 2 -6.74 -3.92 -13.27
C LEU A 2 -5.34 -3.62 -12.76
N ILE A 3 -4.37 -3.42 -13.66
CA ILE A 3 -2.97 -3.16 -13.31
C ILE A 3 -2.63 -1.73 -13.69
N LYS A 4 -2.23 -0.92 -12.71
CA LYS A 4 -1.74 0.44 -12.92
C LYS A 4 -0.35 0.57 -12.33
N GLU A 5 0.58 1.08 -13.12
CA GLU A 5 1.93 1.42 -12.67
C GLU A 5 2.05 2.93 -12.55
N TYR A 6 2.39 3.41 -11.36
CA TYR A 6 2.67 4.82 -11.11
C TYR A 6 4.17 5.00 -10.95
N ARG A 7 4.73 5.89 -11.75
CA ARG A 7 6.14 6.27 -11.66
C ARG A 7 6.20 7.65 -11.02
N ILE A 8 6.96 7.80 -9.94
CA ILE A 8 7.00 9.03 -9.15
C ILE A 8 8.47 9.43 -9.00
N PRO A 9 9.04 10.20 -9.96
CA PRO A 9 10.37 10.76 -9.79
C PRO A 9 10.39 11.71 -8.60
N MET A 10 11.40 11.64 -7.74
CA MET A 10 11.52 12.50 -6.56
C MET A 10 12.88 13.20 -6.57
N PRO A 11 12.97 14.48 -6.16
CA PRO A 11 14.23 15.21 -6.08
C PRO A 11 15.03 14.84 -4.81
N MET A 12 15.19 13.55 -4.55
CA MET A 12 15.96 13.00 -3.44
C MET A 12 16.51 11.62 -3.80
N SER A 13 17.61 11.25 -3.17
CA SER A 13 18.19 9.91 -3.29
C SER A 13 17.29 8.85 -2.65
N VAL A 14 17.50 7.60 -3.04
CA VAL A 14 16.86 6.42 -2.44
C VAL A 14 17.13 6.37 -0.93
N GLU A 15 18.34 6.68 -0.48
CA GLU A 15 18.67 6.66 0.95
C GLU A 15 17.96 7.76 1.74
N GLU A 16 17.87 8.98 1.20
CA GLU A 16 17.10 10.06 1.82
C GLU A 16 15.61 9.71 1.89
N TYR A 17 15.06 9.12 0.83
CA TYR A 17 13.68 8.65 0.81
C TYR A 17 13.44 7.57 1.87
N ARG A 18 14.38 6.65 2.10
CA ARG A 18 14.29 5.63 3.15
C ARG A 18 14.09 6.26 4.53
N ILE A 19 14.88 7.28 4.86
CA ILE A 19 14.77 8.02 6.13
C ILE A 19 13.40 8.72 6.21
N ALA A 20 13.00 9.41 5.14
CA ALA A 20 11.71 10.09 5.07
C ALA A 20 10.53 9.12 5.22
N GLN A 21 10.58 7.94 4.58
CA GLN A 21 9.56 6.91 4.67
C GLN A 21 9.41 6.41 6.11
N LEU A 22 10.52 6.10 6.79
CA LEU A 22 10.48 5.65 8.18
C LEU A 22 9.87 6.71 9.11
N TYR A 23 10.24 7.98 8.92
CA TYR A 23 9.62 9.10 9.63
C TYR A 23 8.11 9.17 9.37
N MET A 24 7.69 9.07 8.10
CA MET A 24 6.27 9.12 7.72
C MET A 24 5.48 7.95 8.29
N ILE A 25 6.05 6.74 8.33
CA ILE A 25 5.44 5.56 8.96
C ILE A 25 5.23 5.83 10.46
N GLN A 26 6.25 6.33 11.17
CA GLN A 26 6.14 6.64 12.60
C GLN A 26 5.11 7.73 12.89
N LYS A 27 5.14 8.81 12.10
CA LYS A 27 4.19 9.92 12.21
C LYS A 27 2.76 9.43 11.97
N LYS A 28 2.54 8.67 10.89
CA LYS A 28 1.24 8.10 10.55
C LYS A 28 0.73 7.15 11.63
N SER A 29 1.62 6.30 12.16
CA SER A 29 1.27 5.40 13.27
C SER A 29 0.82 6.18 14.50
N ARG A 30 1.47 7.30 14.84
CA ARG A 30 1.06 8.15 15.98
C ARG A 30 -0.31 8.78 15.76
N GLU A 31 -0.58 9.27 14.54
CA GLU A 31 -1.89 9.81 14.17
C GLU A 31 -2.99 8.74 14.25
N GLU A 32 -2.69 7.50 13.81
CA GLU A 32 -3.60 6.36 13.91
C GLU A 32 -3.82 5.88 15.35
N SER A 33 -2.85 6.02 16.26
CA SER A 33 -2.99 5.57 17.65
C SER A 33 -3.62 6.59 18.61
N CYS A 34 -3.65 7.88 18.28
CA CYS A 34 -4.06 8.94 19.22
C CYS A 34 -5.42 9.61 18.89
N GLY A 35 -6.15 9.16 17.86
CA GLY A 35 -7.45 9.74 17.49
C GLY A 35 -8.64 9.04 18.15
N GLU A 36 -9.51 9.80 18.83
CA GLU A 36 -10.85 9.31 19.22
C GLU A 36 -11.60 8.84 17.97
N GLY A 37 -11.89 7.54 17.87
CA GLY A 37 -12.57 6.95 16.70
C GLY A 37 -11.67 6.66 15.48
N SER A 38 -10.34 6.58 15.66
CA SER A 38 -9.35 6.29 14.59
C SER A 38 -9.75 5.15 13.65
N GLY A 39 -10.41 4.12 14.19
CA GLY A 39 -10.88 3.01 13.38
C GLY A 39 -9.74 2.19 12.76
N VAL A 40 -8.52 2.25 13.29
CA VAL A 40 -7.40 1.39 12.87
C VAL A 40 -6.91 0.56 14.05
N GLU A 41 -6.87 -0.76 13.90
CA GLU A 41 -6.34 -1.71 14.87
C GLU A 41 -5.05 -2.32 14.32
N ILE A 42 -3.96 -2.28 15.09
CA ILE A 42 -2.68 -2.93 14.71
C ILE A 42 -2.66 -4.32 15.34
N LEU A 43 -2.78 -5.36 14.53
CA LEU A 43 -2.81 -6.76 14.99
C LEU A 43 -1.41 -7.34 15.13
N GLU A 44 -0.54 -7.08 14.15
CA GLU A 44 0.86 -7.55 14.18
C GLU A 44 1.82 -6.45 13.73
N ASN A 45 2.99 -6.43 14.36
CA ASN A 45 4.13 -5.63 13.95
C ASN A 45 5.41 -6.37 14.34
N LYS A 46 5.99 -7.13 13.41
CA LYS A 46 7.12 -8.01 13.70
C LYS A 46 8.13 -8.05 12.55
N PRO A 47 9.42 -8.26 12.84
CA PRO A 47 10.39 -8.58 11.80
C PRO A 47 10.03 -9.93 11.16
N TYR A 48 10.37 -10.10 9.89
CA TYR A 48 10.24 -11.37 9.18
C TYR A 48 11.53 -11.69 8.41
N THR A 49 11.77 -12.98 8.23
CA THR A 49 12.75 -13.54 7.29
C THR A 49 11.99 -14.29 6.21
N ASP A 50 12.52 -14.32 4.98
CA ASP A 50 11.99 -15.11 3.86
C ASP A 50 10.57 -14.73 3.37
N GLY A 51 10.22 -13.44 3.40
CA GLY A 51 8.98 -12.92 2.83
C GLY A 51 9.19 -12.14 1.52
N PRO A 52 8.16 -11.43 1.02
CA PRO A 52 8.28 -10.55 -0.13
C PRO A 52 9.46 -9.58 0.04
N GLY A 53 10.37 -9.52 -0.95
CA GLY A 53 11.58 -8.70 -0.87
C GLY A 53 12.69 -9.23 0.06
N GLY A 54 12.55 -10.41 0.66
CA GLY A 54 13.57 -11.04 1.51
C GLY A 54 13.29 -10.86 2.99
N THR A 55 14.12 -10.07 3.68
CA THR A 55 14.01 -9.81 5.13
C THR A 55 13.51 -8.39 5.35
N GLY A 56 12.59 -8.20 6.29
CA GLY A 56 11.98 -6.88 6.50
C GLY A 56 11.10 -6.80 7.74
N GLN A 57 10.23 -5.80 7.75
CA GLN A 57 9.20 -5.59 8.78
C GLN A 57 7.82 -5.92 8.22
N TYR A 58 7.07 -6.78 8.91
CA TYR A 58 5.70 -7.11 8.60
C TYR A 58 4.75 -6.39 9.55
N THR A 59 3.69 -5.83 9.01
CA THR A 59 2.59 -5.28 9.80
C THR A 59 1.24 -5.77 9.28
N HIS A 60 0.35 -6.11 10.20
CA HIS A 60 -1.04 -6.43 9.91
C HIS A 60 -1.94 -5.43 10.65
N LYS A 61 -2.76 -4.69 9.91
CA LYS A 61 -3.71 -3.72 10.44
C LYS A 61 -5.13 -4.01 9.97
N VAL A 62 -6.12 -3.64 10.78
CA VAL A 62 -7.54 -3.68 10.43
C VAL A 62 -8.12 -2.27 10.47
N TYR A 63 -8.67 -1.84 9.34
CA TYR A 63 -9.37 -0.58 9.19
C TYR A 63 -10.89 -0.79 9.32
N HIS A 64 -11.49 -0.21 10.36
CA HIS A 64 -12.91 -0.13 10.64
C HIS A 64 -13.56 1.04 9.88
N ILE A 65 -13.88 0.80 8.61
CA ILE A 65 -14.37 1.83 7.66
C ILE A 65 -15.88 2.12 7.75
N GLY A 66 -16.55 1.68 8.82
CA GLY A 66 -18.02 1.74 8.92
C GLY A 66 -18.65 3.13 8.76
N MET A 67 -17.91 4.21 9.03
CA MET A 67 -18.35 5.59 8.85
C MET A 67 -17.82 6.30 7.59
N HIS A 68 -16.95 5.64 6.80
CA HIS A 68 -16.32 6.24 5.62
C HIS A 68 -16.82 5.68 4.28
N ILE A 69 -17.64 4.64 4.30
CA ILE A 69 -18.23 4.04 3.10
C ILE A 69 -19.48 4.80 2.63
N PRO A 70 -19.77 4.94 1.31
CA PRO A 70 -21.05 5.46 0.82
C PRO A 70 -22.29 4.76 1.42
N SER A 71 -23.33 5.52 1.76
CA SER A 71 -24.52 4.99 2.46
C SER A 71 -25.22 3.84 1.73
N TRP A 72 -25.25 3.85 0.38
CA TRP A 72 -25.84 2.77 -0.42
C TRP A 72 -25.08 1.44 -0.32
N PHE A 73 -23.78 1.46 -0.01
CA PHE A 73 -22.97 0.26 0.18
C PHE A 73 -23.12 -0.26 1.62
N ARG A 74 -23.29 0.63 2.61
CA ARG A 74 -23.57 0.23 4.01
C ARG A 74 -24.90 -0.51 4.17
N SER A 75 -25.93 -0.13 3.40
CA SER A 75 -27.25 -0.77 3.49
C SER A 75 -27.29 -2.21 2.97
N ILE A 76 -26.27 -2.65 2.23
CA ILE A 76 -26.19 -3.98 1.63
C ILE A 76 -25.23 -4.88 2.44
N LEU A 77 -24.39 -4.29 3.30
CA LEU A 77 -23.38 -5.00 4.07
C LEU A 77 -23.85 -5.34 5.51
N PRO A 78 -23.57 -6.56 6.01
CA PRO A 78 -23.69 -6.85 7.43
C PRO A 78 -22.80 -5.91 8.26
N LYS A 79 -23.25 -5.52 9.47
CA LYS A 79 -22.46 -4.63 10.35
C LYS A 79 -21.04 -5.16 10.66
N ALA A 80 -20.84 -6.47 10.60
CA ALA A 80 -19.55 -7.14 10.78
C ALA A 80 -18.60 -7.03 9.55
N ALA A 81 -19.11 -6.66 8.37
CA ALA A 81 -18.38 -6.64 7.10
C ALA A 81 -17.65 -5.31 6.81
N LEU A 82 -17.65 -4.36 7.75
CA LEU A 82 -17.09 -3.01 7.57
C LEU A 82 -15.62 -2.94 8.01
N ARG A 83 -14.84 -3.95 7.61
CA ARG A 83 -13.42 -4.09 7.93
C ARG A 83 -12.60 -4.30 6.66
N VAL A 84 -11.47 -3.62 6.58
CA VAL A 84 -10.44 -3.85 5.56
C VAL A 84 -9.18 -4.29 6.28
N GLU A 85 -8.64 -5.44 5.88
CA GLU A 85 -7.37 -5.93 6.38
C GLU A 85 -6.26 -5.39 5.49
N GLU A 86 -5.21 -4.85 6.10
CA GLU A 86 -3.98 -4.42 5.45
C GLU A 86 -2.84 -5.29 5.95
N GLU A 87 -2.20 -6.01 5.04
CA GLU A 87 -0.93 -6.68 5.27
C GLU A 87 0.18 -5.95 4.52
N SER A 88 1.21 -5.52 5.23
CA SER A 88 2.32 -4.76 4.66
C SER A 88 3.66 -5.43 4.96
N TRP A 89 4.48 -5.63 3.94
CA TRP A 89 5.85 -6.15 3.98
C TRP A 89 6.82 -5.06 3.54
N ASN A 90 7.62 -4.53 4.47
CA ASN A 90 8.62 -3.52 4.20
C ASN A 90 10.03 -4.13 4.23
N ALA A 91 10.59 -4.40 3.05
CA ALA A 91 11.96 -4.83 2.83
C ALA A 91 12.67 -3.85 1.89
N TYR A 92 12.80 -2.59 2.35
CA TYR A 92 13.38 -1.51 1.56
C TYR A 92 14.68 -1.94 0.84
N PRO A 93 14.82 -1.74 -0.49
CA PRO A 93 14.06 -0.84 -1.36
C PRO A 93 12.84 -1.47 -2.06
N TYR A 94 12.25 -2.52 -1.48
CA TYR A 94 10.98 -3.09 -1.91
C TYR A 94 9.94 -3.01 -0.79
N THR A 95 8.71 -2.67 -1.16
CA THR A 95 7.57 -2.80 -0.24
C THR A 95 6.39 -3.42 -0.96
N ARG A 96 5.64 -4.24 -0.26
CA ARG A 96 4.34 -4.76 -0.72
C ARG A 96 3.28 -4.49 0.32
N THR A 97 2.13 -4.01 -0.09
CA THR A 97 0.97 -3.82 0.78
C THR A 97 -0.25 -4.40 0.10
N ARG A 98 -0.96 -5.28 0.79
CA ARG A 98 -2.18 -5.93 0.32
C ARG A 98 -3.34 -5.51 1.20
N TYR A 99 -4.39 -4.99 0.56
CA TYR A 99 -5.68 -4.75 1.17
C TYR A 99 -6.68 -5.83 0.74
N THR A 100 -7.36 -6.43 1.70
CA THR A 100 -8.45 -7.39 1.47
C THR A 100 -9.68 -6.96 2.26
N CYS A 101 -10.85 -7.32 1.73
CA CYS A 101 -12.10 -7.21 2.48
C CYS A 101 -12.67 -8.62 2.67
N PRO A 102 -12.76 -9.13 3.91
CA PRO A 102 -13.23 -10.49 4.18
C PRO A 102 -14.61 -10.81 3.59
N PHE A 103 -15.47 -9.80 3.39
CA PHE A 103 -16.82 -9.99 2.87
C PHE A 103 -16.90 -9.95 1.33
N VAL A 104 -15.89 -9.35 0.69
CA VAL A 104 -15.81 -9.27 -0.76
C VAL A 104 -14.54 -9.99 -1.17
N GLU A 105 -14.55 -11.33 -1.10
CA GLU A 105 -13.39 -12.19 -1.44
C GLU A 105 -12.79 -11.87 -2.82
N LYS A 106 -13.59 -11.31 -3.74
CA LYS A 106 -13.15 -10.91 -5.08
C LYS A 106 -12.52 -9.51 -5.17
N PHE A 107 -12.53 -8.73 -4.10
CA PHE A 107 -11.96 -7.38 -4.06
C PHE A 107 -10.70 -7.36 -3.19
N SER A 108 -9.57 -7.21 -3.86
CA SER A 108 -8.29 -6.95 -3.23
C SER A 108 -7.56 -5.84 -3.98
N ILE A 109 -6.72 -5.11 -3.24
CA ILE A 109 -5.77 -4.15 -3.80
C ILE A 109 -4.39 -4.65 -3.39
N ASP A 110 -3.51 -4.90 -4.35
CA ASP A 110 -2.13 -5.29 -4.11
C ASP A 110 -1.22 -4.20 -4.68
N ILE A 111 -0.45 -3.58 -3.80
CA ILE A 111 0.45 -2.47 -4.11
C ILE A 111 1.87 -2.98 -3.92
N GLU A 112 2.61 -3.06 -5.03
CA GLU A 112 4.04 -3.35 -5.01
C GLU A 112 4.80 -2.08 -5.40
N THR A 113 5.86 -1.77 -4.65
CA THR A 113 6.67 -0.57 -4.86
C THR A 113 8.16 -0.92 -4.82
N TYR A 114 8.89 -0.43 -5.80
CA TYR A 114 10.35 -0.43 -5.82
C TYR A 114 10.88 1.00 -5.79
N TYR A 115 11.91 1.23 -4.96
CA TYR A 115 12.65 2.48 -4.93
C TYR A 115 13.93 2.32 -5.75
N LYS A 116 14.06 3.07 -6.85
CA LYS A 116 15.19 2.97 -7.79
C LYS A 116 15.90 4.33 -7.92
N PRO A 117 17.25 4.35 -8.02
CA PRO A 117 18.02 5.58 -8.17
C PRO A 117 18.03 6.02 -9.65
N ASP A 118 16.85 6.28 -10.22
CA ASP A 118 16.69 6.74 -11.60
C ASP A 118 15.47 7.68 -11.75
N THR A 119 15.22 8.10 -12.99
CA THR A 119 14.15 9.05 -13.34
C THR A 119 12.83 8.38 -13.74
N GLY A 120 12.63 7.10 -13.42
CA GLY A 120 11.42 6.34 -13.75
C GLY A 120 11.38 5.79 -15.16
N ASN A 121 12.53 5.60 -15.81
CA ASN A 121 12.58 5.20 -17.23
C ASN A 121 12.77 3.68 -17.45
N GLN A 122 12.85 2.88 -16.38
CA GLN A 122 12.98 1.43 -16.51
C GLN A 122 11.73 0.80 -17.17
N ALA A 123 11.95 -0.10 -18.13
CA ALA A 123 10.87 -0.73 -18.88
C ALA A 123 10.09 -1.77 -18.05
N ASP A 124 10.79 -2.51 -17.19
CA ASP A 124 10.26 -3.63 -16.43
C ASP A 124 10.89 -3.75 -15.04
N VAL A 125 10.28 -3.11 -14.07
CA VAL A 125 10.76 -3.09 -12.67
C VAL A 125 10.20 -4.28 -11.87
N PHE A 126 8.98 -4.71 -12.21
CA PHE A 126 8.21 -5.71 -11.47
C PHE A 126 8.31 -7.13 -12.06
N ASN A 127 9.15 -7.31 -13.09
CA ASN A 127 9.34 -8.59 -13.79
C ASN A 127 8.00 -9.21 -14.25
N MET A 128 7.12 -8.37 -14.81
CA MET A 128 5.76 -8.77 -15.18
C MET A 128 5.76 -9.73 -16.37
N SER A 129 4.82 -10.67 -16.39
CA SER A 129 4.55 -11.52 -17.55
C SER A 129 4.08 -10.70 -18.76
N ALA A 130 4.18 -11.28 -19.96
CA ALA A 130 3.72 -10.62 -21.18
C ALA A 130 2.22 -10.29 -21.16
N ALA A 131 1.41 -11.10 -20.46
CA ALA A 131 -0.02 -10.86 -20.32
C ALA A 131 -0.30 -9.66 -19.40
N GLU A 132 0.40 -9.56 -18.26
CA GLU A 132 0.29 -8.43 -17.33
C GLU A 132 0.74 -7.13 -17.98
N LYS A 133 1.86 -7.14 -18.72
CA LYS A 133 2.37 -5.97 -19.44
C LYS A 133 1.36 -5.40 -20.45
N ARG A 134 0.55 -6.26 -21.09
CA ARG A 134 -0.51 -5.83 -22.03
C ARG A 134 -1.71 -5.20 -21.33
N GLN A 135 -1.99 -5.59 -20.08
CA GLN A 135 -3.09 -5.04 -19.27
C GLN A 135 -2.67 -3.83 -18.45
N ARG A 136 -1.38 -3.67 -18.20
CA ARG A 136 -0.79 -2.57 -17.45
C ARG A 136 -1.01 -1.24 -18.17
N THR A 137 -1.59 -0.29 -17.45
CA THR A 137 -1.55 1.12 -17.82
C THR A 137 -0.47 1.83 -17.00
N ILE A 138 0.46 2.53 -17.65
CA ILE A 138 1.42 3.41 -16.95
C ILE A 138 0.76 4.79 -16.84
N GLY A 139 0.57 5.26 -15.60
CA GLY A 139 0.08 6.61 -15.36
C GLY A 139 1.22 7.63 -15.45
N GLU A 140 0.98 8.75 -16.12
CA GLU A 140 1.86 9.93 -16.03
C GLU A 140 1.65 10.61 -14.67
N THR A 141 2.74 10.97 -14.00
CA THR A 141 2.66 11.74 -12.74
C THR A 141 2.08 13.11 -13.05
N ILE A 142 0.95 13.43 -12.42
CA ILE A 142 0.42 14.79 -12.39
C ILE A 142 1.34 15.59 -11.46
N TRP A 143 2.40 16.18 -11.99
CA TRP A 143 2.99 17.32 -11.31
C TRP A 143 1.95 18.42 -11.31
N TYR A 144 1.66 18.98 -10.12
CA TYR A 144 0.93 20.23 -10.02
C TYR A 144 1.62 21.22 -10.97
N GLN A 145 0.94 21.61 -12.04
CA GLN A 145 1.25 22.85 -12.74
C GLN A 145 0.96 23.96 -11.73
N SER A 146 1.98 24.42 -11.02
CA SER A 146 1.97 25.70 -10.32
C SER A 146 2.49 26.79 -11.23
#